data_AF-A0A9D8BTH0-F1
#
_entry.id   AF-A0A9D8BTH0-F1
#
_cell.length_a   1.000
_cell.length_b   1.000
_cell.length_c   1.000
_cell.angle_alpha   90.00
_cell.angle_beta   90.00
_cell.angle_gamma   90.00
#
_symmetry.space_group_name_H-M   'P 1'
#
loop_
_entity.id
_entity.type
_entity.pdbx_description
1 polymer ?
#
loop_
_entity_poly.entity_id
_entity_poly.type
_entity_poly.pdbx_seq_one_letter_code
_entity_poly.pdbx_strand_id
1 'polypeptide(L)'
;MSKIKRWMMLSVTVFAFVFAGGFPSAIARSNRDLAKLERVGELTNQGMEAYKRNDIEKAASLWREALLIDPDNQRLQIFLNQIASELEKAKVARQGRESAERQQKEATLRLDEKVALIETKEGTKLRDFLNTLSFVTGMNFFVTHGADLPIVAKFEDKALREILDAITQPYSLAWAVKGNVVTLSPVWRTRTWR
;
A
#
# COMPACT_ATOMS: atom_id res chain seq x y z
N MET A 1 75.21 66.32 -30.68
CA MET A 1 74.79 67.74 -30.73
C MET A 1 73.34 67.86 -30.29
N SER A 2 73.08 68.80 -29.37
CA SER A 2 71.82 69.51 -29.00
C SER A 2 70.50 68.70 -28.86
N LYS A 3 69.98 68.45 -27.65
CA LYS A 3 69.19 69.34 -26.74
C LYS A 3 67.89 69.87 -27.35
N ILE A 4 66.76 69.70 -26.62
CA ILE A 4 65.72 70.69 -26.21
C ILE A 4 64.49 69.89 -25.69
N LYS A 5 64.31 69.76 -24.36
CA LYS A 5 63.44 70.54 -23.44
C LYS A 5 61.94 70.19 -23.58
N ARG A 6 61.26 69.61 -22.59
CA ARG A 6 60.92 70.04 -21.20
C ARG A 6 59.63 70.88 -21.14
N TRP A 7 58.55 70.24 -20.65
CA TRP A 7 57.46 70.75 -19.78
C TRP A 7 56.50 71.86 -20.27
N MET A 8 55.19 71.55 -20.27
CA MET A 8 54.07 72.28 -19.61
C MET A 8 52.74 71.65 -20.07
N MET A 9 51.98 70.94 -19.22
CA MET A 9 50.97 71.41 -18.24
C MET A 9 49.53 71.41 -18.80
N LEU A 10 48.61 70.83 -18.01
CA LEU A 10 47.15 71.04 -17.98
C LEU A 10 46.27 70.45 -19.10
N SER A 11 45.55 69.37 -18.79
CA SER A 11 44.13 69.50 -18.45
C SER A 11 43.60 68.22 -17.81
N VAL A 12 42.98 68.41 -16.65
CA VAL A 12 42.16 67.45 -15.93
C VAL A 12 40.98 67.06 -16.79
N THR A 13 40.85 65.78 -17.15
CA THR A 13 39.54 65.16 -17.34
C THR A 13 39.61 63.74 -16.80
N VAL A 14 39.21 63.62 -15.54
CA VAL A 14 38.85 62.35 -14.92
C VAL A 14 37.63 61.82 -15.67
N PHE A 15 37.82 60.85 -16.55
CA PHE A 15 36.72 60.03 -17.05
C PHE A 15 36.53 58.87 -16.07
N ALA A 16 35.86 59.17 -14.96
CA ALA A 16 35.35 58.15 -14.06
C ALA A 16 34.19 57.44 -14.77
N PHE A 17 34.52 56.40 -15.54
CA PHE A 17 33.52 55.48 -16.06
C PHE A 17 33.05 54.61 -14.89
N VAL A 18 31.99 55.05 -14.21
CA VAL A 18 31.26 54.24 -13.24
C VAL A 18 30.56 53.12 -14.01
N PHE A 19 31.23 51.97 -14.13
CA PHE A 19 30.60 50.74 -14.60
C PHE A 19 29.82 50.11 -13.44
N ALA A 20 28.71 50.76 -13.05
CA ALA A 20 27.69 50.16 -12.20
C ALA A 20 26.77 49.30 -13.09
N GLY A 21 27.30 48.17 -13.57
CA GLY A 21 26.56 47.20 -14.39
C GLY A 21 26.72 45.81 -13.78
N GLY A 22 25.68 45.31 -13.12
CA GLY A 22 25.70 44.04 -12.41
C GLY A 22 26.04 42.84 -13.30
N PHE A 23 27.05 42.08 -12.89
CA PHE A 23 27.26 40.70 -13.34
C PHE A 23 27.34 39.70 -12.17
N PRO A 24 26.27 39.49 -11.37
CA PRO A 24 26.21 38.33 -10.47
C PRO A 24 25.74 37.03 -11.17
N SER A 25 25.38 37.05 -12.45
CA SER A 25 24.55 35.98 -13.05
C SER A 25 25.32 34.74 -13.54
N ALA A 26 26.60 34.85 -13.90
CA ALA A 26 27.34 33.73 -14.51
C ALA A 26 27.86 32.72 -13.46
N ILE A 27 28.40 33.20 -12.34
CA ILE A 27 28.96 32.36 -11.27
C ILE A 27 27.84 31.60 -10.53
N ALA A 28 26.68 32.23 -10.34
CA ALA A 28 25.51 31.62 -9.68
C ALA A 28 24.81 30.53 -10.51
N ARG A 29 25.04 30.48 -11.84
CA ARG A 29 24.53 29.42 -12.72
C ARG A 29 25.42 28.17 -12.62
N SER A 30 26.74 28.36 -12.68
CA SER A 30 27.73 27.28 -12.53
C SER A 30 27.59 26.52 -11.19
N ASN A 31 27.42 27.22 -10.06
CA ASN A 31 27.26 26.55 -8.77
C ASN A 31 25.96 25.75 -8.64
N ARG A 32 24.87 26.19 -9.29
CA ARG A 32 23.59 25.48 -9.27
C ARG A 32 23.61 24.21 -10.11
N ASP A 33 24.28 24.26 -11.25
CA ASP A 33 24.41 23.10 -12.13
C ASP A 33 25.31 22.02 -11.50
N LEU A 34 26.37 22.43 -10.80
CA LEU A 34 27.22 21.52 -10.00
C LEU A 34 26.45 20.85 -8.87
N ALA A 35 25.65 21.60 -8.10
CA ALA A 35 24.84 21.05 -7.01
C ALA A 35 23.78 20.04 -7.51
N LYS A 36 23.20 20.26 -8.70
CA LYS A 36 22.29 19.28 -9.32
C LYS A 36 23.01 17.99 -9.69
N LEU A 37 24.20 18.08 -10.29
CA LEU A 37 24.99 16.90 -10.66
C LEU A 37 25.44 16.09 -9.44
N GLU A 38 25.87 16.77 -8.38
CA GLU A 38 26.21 16.14 -7.11
C GLU A 38 25.00 15.41 -6.52
N ARG A 39 23.82 16.08 -6.49
CA ARG A 39 22.60 15.48 -5.99
C ARG A 39 22.15 14.26 -6.79
N VAL A 40 22.26 14.30 -8.12
CA VAL A 40 22.00 13.14 -8.98
C VAL A 40 22.95 11.99 -8.65
N GLY A 41 24.24 12.28 -8.45
CA GLY A 41 25.24 11.30 -8.06
C GLY A 41 24.93 10.65 -6.71
N GLU A 42 24.58 11.45 -5.69
CA GLU A 42 24.17 10.95 -4.38
C GLU A 42 22.97 10.01 -4.45
N LEU A 43 21.89 10.46 -5.11
CA LEU A 43 20.66 9.67 -5.26
C LEU A 43 20.93 8.37 -6.04
N THR A 44 21.76 8.43 -7.07
CA THR A 44 22.18 7.25 -7.84
C THR A 44 22.90 6.25 -6.94
N ASN A 45 23.87 6.70 -6.14
CA ASN A 45 24.64 5.84 -5.24
C ASN A 45 23.76 5.25 -4.13
N GLN A 46 22.87 6.05 -3.53
CA GLN A 46 21.93 5.56 -2.53
C GLN A 46 20.98 4.52 -3.12
N GLY A 47 20.51 4.71 -4.36
CA GLY A 47 19.70 3.74 -5.07
C GLY A 47 20.46 2.44 -5.35
N MET A 48 21.75 2.53 -5.69
CA MET A 48 22.62 1.36 -5.83
C MET A 48 22.80 0.59 -4.52
N GLU A 49 22.98 1.28 -3.41
CA GLU A 49 23.08 0.65 -2.09
C GLU A 49 21.76 0.01 -1.65
N ALA A 50 20.61 0.61 -1.99
CA ALA A 50 19.30 -0.02 -1.79
C ALA A 50 19.15 -1.28 -2.64
N TYR A 51 19.55 -1.22 -3.92
CA TYR A 51 19.51 -2.37 -4.82
C TYR A 51 20.40 -3.52 -4.34
N LYS A 52 21.62 -3.24 -3.88
CA LYS A 52 22.53 -4.24 -3.28
C LYS A 52 21.93 -4.91 -2.03
N ARG A 53 21.08 -4.20 -1.28
CA ARG A 53 20.35 -4.74 -0.12
C ARG A 53 19.05 -5.45 -0.51
N ASN A 54 18.79 -5.66 -1.80
CA ASN A 54 17.56 -6.23 -2.33
C ASN A 54 16.30 -5.39 -2.02
N ASP A 55 16.48 -4.10 -1.72
CA ASP A 55 15.40 -3.14 -1.51
C ASP A 55 15.07 -2.45 -2.84
N ILE A 56 14.40 -3.22 -3.71
CA ILE A 56 14.10 -2.84 -5.09
C ILE A 56 13.17 -1.63 -5.18
N GLU A 57 12.21 -1.51 -4.25
CA GLU A 57 11.27 -0.38 -4.21
C GLU A 57 12.00 0.93 -3.87
N LYS A 58 12.87 0.91 -2.86
CA LYS A 58 13.65 2.09 -2.47
C LYS A 58 14.68 2.47 -3.54
N ALA A 59 15.32 1.48 -4.16
CA ALA A 59 16.22 1.72 -5.30
C ALA A 59 15.50 2.45 -6.44
N ALA A 60 14.31 1.96 -6.81
CA ALA A 60 13.49 2.58 -7.84
C ALA A 60 13.08 4.02 -7.48
N SER A 61 12.71 4.29 -6.23
CA SER A 61 12.35 5.65 -5.78
C SER A 61 13.53 6.61 -5.97
N LEU A 62 14.71 6.24 -5.47
CA LEU A 62 15.90 7.07 -5.51
C LEU A 62 16.37 7.34 -6.95
N TRP A 63 16.29 6.35 -7.83
CA TRP A 63 16.62 6.53 -9.26
C TRP A 63 15.58 7.38 -10.00
N ARG A 64 14.28 7.29 -9.66
CA ARG A 64 13.26 8.18 -10.21
C ARG A 64 13.47 9.62 -9.73
N GLU A 65 13.79 9.82 -8.46
CA GLU A 65 14.12 11.15 -7.91
C GLU A 65 15.33 11.76 -8.63
N ALA A 66 16.35 10.95 -8.92
CA ALA A 66 17.51 11.41 -9.69
C ALA A 66 17.14 11.79 -11.14
N LEU A 67 16.25 11.03 -11.79
CA LEU A 67 15.72 11.36 -13.14
C LEU A 67 14.84 12.61 -13.17
N LEU A 68 14.24 13.03 -12.05
CA LEU A 68 13.53 14.31 -12.00
C LEU A 68 14.48 15.51 -12.09
N ILE A 69 15.74 15.32 -11.69
CA ILE A 69 16.79 16.36 -11.71
C ILE A 69 17.55 16.32 -13.04
N ASP A 70 17.84 15.12 -13.55
CA ASP A 70 18.48 14.88 -14.84
C ASP A 70 17.69 13.84 -15.66
N PRO A 71 16.66 14.28 -16.42
CA PRO A 71 15.81 13.38 -17.20
C PRO A 71 16.52 12.62 -18.31
N ASP A 72 17.62 13.19 -18.84
CA ASP A 72 18.38 12.64 -19.97
C ASP A 72 19.43 11.61 -19.53
N ASN A 73 19.46 11.26 -18.23
CA ASN A 73 20.39 10.31 -17.67
C ASN A 73 20.12 8.87 -18.14
N GLN A 74 20.74 8.48 -19.25
CA GLN A 74 20.57 7.15 -19.84
C GLN A 74 20.90 6.00 -18.86
N ARG A 75 21.86 6.21 -17.96
CA ARG A 75 22.25 5.19 -16.98
C ARG A 75 21.12 4.88 -16.00
N LEU A 76 20.45 5.91 -15.48
CA LEU A 76 19.31 5.74 -14.57
C LEU A 76 18.10 5.12 -15.27
N GLN A 77 17.87 5.46 -16.54
CA GLN A 77 16.83 4.82 -17.35
C GLN A 77 17.09 3.31 -17.52
N ILE A 78 18.35 2.92 -17.76
CA ILE A 78 18.74 1.51 -17.83
C ILE A 78 18.51 0.79 -16.50
N PHE A 79 18.90 1.40 -15.37
CA PHE A 79 18.69 0.80 -14.05
C PHE A 79 17.21 0.55 -13.75
N LEU A 80 16.34 1.53 -14.03
CA LEU A 80 14.89 1.36 -13.85
C LEU A 80 14.31 0.28 -14.77
N ASN A 81 14.78 0.18 -16.01
CA ASN A 81 14.36 -0.87 -16.93
C ASN A 81 14.78 -2.27 -16.46
N GLN A 82 15.97 -2.40 -15.88
CA GLN A 82 16.47 -3.68 -15.35
C GLN A 82 15.60 -4.19 -14.19
N ILE A 83 15.14 -3.30 -13.31
CA ILE A 83 14.32 -3.67 -12.15
C ILE A 83 12.81 -3.64 -12.40
N ALA A 84 12.36 -3.22 -13.59
CA ALA A 84 10.95 -3.04 -13.90
C ALA A 84 10.13 -4.32 -13.72
N SER A 85 10.67 -5.48 -14.12
CA SER A 85 10.01 -6.78 -13.97
C SER A 85 9.82 -7.16 -12.49
N GLU A 86 10.80 -6.85 -11.64
CA GLU A 86 10.73 -7.13 -10.21
C GLU A 86 9.76 -6.20 -9.48
N LEU A 87 9.74 -4.92 -9.85
CA LEU A 87 8.77 -3.95 -9.34
C LEU A 87 7.33 -4.35 -9.67
N GLU A 88 7.08 -4.83 -10.90
CA GLU A 88 5.74 -5.24 -11.29
C GLU A 88 5.27 -6.46 -10.48
N LYS A 89 6.16 -7.45 -10.30
CA LYS A 89 5.87 -8.61 -9.43
C LYS A 89 5.58 -8.20 -7.99
N ALA A 90 6.37 -7.28 -7.43
CA ALA A 90 6.17 -6.77 -6.07
C ALA A 90 4.83 -6.03 -5.93
N LYS A 91 4.48 -5.20 -6.92
CA LYS A 91 3.22 -4.46 -6.96
C LYS A 91 2.00 -5.38 -7.05
N VAL A 92 2.05 -6.37 -7.94
CA VAL A 92 0.97 -7.37 -8.09
C VAL A 92 0.80 -8.18 -6.81
N ALA A 93 1.90 -8.61 -6.18
CA ALA A 93 1.86 -9.35 -4.91
C ALA A 93 1.24 -8.51 -3.79
N ARG A 94 1.58 -7.22 -3.72
CA ARG A 94 1.02 -6.28 -2.73
C ARG A 94 -0.48 -6.05 -2.96
N GLN A 95 -0.90 -5.79 -4.20
CA GLN A 95 -2.32 -5.63 -4.54
C GLN A 95 -3.14 -6.89 -4.26
N GLY A 96 -2.58 -8.07 -4.52
CA GLY A 96 -3.19 -9.36 -4.16
C GLY A 96 -3.36 -9.55 -2.65
N ARG A 97 -2.35 -9.19 -1.86
CA ARG A 97 -2.43 -9.24 -0.39
C ARG A 97 -3.44 -8.24 0.17
N GLU A 98 -3.40 -7.00 -0.31
CA GLU A 98 -4.33 -5.94 0.15
C GLU A 98 -5.78 -6.27 -0.20
N SER A 99 -6.04 -6.85 -1.37
CA SER A 99 -7.39 -7.30 -1.74
C SER A 99 -7.86 -8.51 -0.93
N ALA A 100 -6.98 -9.47 -0.65
CA ALA A 100 -7.29 -10.61 0.23
C ALA A 100 -7.57 -10.15 1.67
N GLU A 101 -6.79 -9.20 2.19
CA GLU A 101 -7.01 -8.62 3.53
C GLU A 101 -8.32 -7.82 3.59
N ARG A 102 -8.66 -7.05 2.55
CA ARG A 102 -9.95 -6.34 2.46
C ARG A 102 -11.11 -7.32 2.44
N GLN A 103 -11.04 -8.36 1.62
CA GLN A 103 -12.06 -9.41 1.59
C GLN A 103 -12.21 -10.11 2.94
N GLN A 104 -11.09 -10.40 3.62
CA GLN A 104 -11.12 -11.02 4.94
C GLN A 104 -11.70 -10.09 6.01
N LYS A 105 -11.36 -8.80 5.98
CA LYS A 105 -11.91 -7.78 6.89
C LYS A 105 -13.39 -7.56 6.63
N GLU A 106 -13.81 -7.45 5.38
CA GLU A 106 -15.23 -7.33 5.00
C GLU A 106 -16.03 -8.57 5.41
N ALA A 107 -15.49 -9.77 5.20
CA ALA A 107 -16.11 -11.01 5.68
C ALA A 107 -16.20 -11.04 7.22
N THR A 108 -15.20 -10.48 7.91
CA THR A 108 -15.20 -10.38 9.39
C THR A 108 -16.26 -9.40 9.88
N LEU A 109 -16.39 -8.24 9.22
CA LEU A 109 -17.35 -7.19 9.57
C LEU A 109 -18.80 -7.59 9.32
N ARG A 110 -19.09 -8.31 8.22
CA ARG A 110 -20.44 -8.84 7.95
C ARG A 110 -20.94 -9.81 9.03
N LEU A 111 -20.04 -10.49 9.73
CA LEU A 111 -20.39 -11.41 10.82
C LEU A 111 -20.72 -10.65 12.12
N ASP A 112 -20.22 -9.43 12.25
CA ASP A 112 -20.45 -8.54 13.40
C ASP A 112 -21.67 -7.63 13.18
N GLU A 113 -22.23 -7.63 11.96
CA GLU A 113 -23.47 -6.93 11.65
C GLU A 113 -24.63 -7.58 12.41
N LYS A 114 -25.37 -6.74 13.15
CA LYS A 114 -26.49 -7.16 13.99
C LYS A 114 -27.65 -7.58 13.09
N VAL A 115 -28.10 -8.83 13.23
CA VAL A 115 -29.23 -9.35 12.46
C VAL A 115 -30.52 -8.98 13.19
N ALA A 116 -31.47 -8.39 12.46
CA ALA A 116 -32.79 -8.09 12.98
C ALA A 116 -33.59 -9.40 13.18
N LEU A 117 -34.06 -9.58 14.41
CA LEU A 117 -35.04 -10.55 14.94
C LEU A 117 -35.37 -11.76 14.05
N ILE A 118 -34.94 -12.96 14.48
CA ILE A 118 -35.46 -14.24 13.96
C ILE A 118 -36.10 -15.00 15.11
N GLU A 119 -37.43 -15.03 15.13
CA GLU A 119 -38.21 -15.89 16.01
C GLU A 119 -38.52 -17.20 15.27
N THR A 120 -37.92 -18.30 15.71
CA THR A 120 -38.31 -19.63 15.21
C THR A 120 -39.47 -20.19 16.02
N LYS A 121 -40.44 -20.80 15.33
CA LYS A 121 -41.49 -21.58 15.98
C LYS A 121 -40.92 -22.94 16.41
N GLU A 122 -41.44 -23.50 17.50
CA GLU A 122 -41.06 -24.83 17.98
C GLU A 122 -41.16 -25.88 16.85
N GLY A 123 -40.11 -26.68 16.68
CA GLY A 123 -40.02 -27.73 15.65
C GLY A 123 -39.39 -27.30 14.31
N THR A 124 -38.86 -26.08 14.19
CA THR A 124 -38.13 -25.64 12.99
C THR A 124 -36.81 -26.41 12.84
N LYS A 125 -36.53 -26.97 11.67
CA LYS A 125 -35.25 -27.66 11.42
C LYS A 125 -34.10 -26.66 11.25
N LEU A 126 -32.88 -27.05 11.61
CA LEU A 126 -31.66 -26.25 11.42
C LEU A 126 -31.52 -25.78 9.97
N ARG A 127 -31.78 -26.67 9.00
CA ARG A 127 -31.76 -26.30 7.58
C ARG A 127 -32.74 -25.15 7.25
N ASP A 128 -33.96 -25.22 7.77
CA ASP A 128 -35.00 -24.22 7.49
C ASP A 128 -34.64 -22.88 8.13
N PHE A 129 -34.14 -22.91 9.37
CA PHE A 129 -33.61 -21.72 10.06
C PHE A 129 -32.45 -21.08 9.28
N LEU A 130 -31.48 -21.87 8.83
CA LEU A 130 -30.34 -21.39 8.05
C LEU A 130 -30.76 -20.85 6.67
N ASN A 131 -31.81 -21.40 6.06
CA ASN A 131 -32.37 -20.86 4.83
C ASN A 131 -33.01 -19.49 5.05
N THR A 132 -33.73 -19.29 6.17
CA THR A 132 -34.25 -17.96 6.54
C THR A 132 -33.11 -16.99 6.81
N LEU A 133 -32.08 -17.44 7.54
CA LEU A 133 -30.89 -16.65 7.82
C LEU A 133 -30.16 -16.24 6.53
N SER A 134 -30.07 -17.15 5.56
CA SER A 134 -29.53 -16.88 4.22
C SER A 134 -30.25 -15.73 3.53
N PHE A 135 -31.58 -15.69 3.62
CA PHE A 135 -32.39 -14.62 3.04
C PHE A 135 -32.16 -13.28 3.74
N VAL A 136 -32.05 -13.27 5.08
CA VAL A 136 -31.89 -12.04 5.86
C VAL A 136 -30.47 -11.47 5.74
N THR A 137 -29.44 -12.32 5.73
CA THR A 137 -28.04 -11.88 5.75
C THR A 137 -27.36 -11.93 4.38
N GLY A 138 -28.00 -12.50 3.36
CA GLY A 138 -27.43 -12.70 2.02
C GLY A 138 -26.28 -13.73 1.95
N MET A 139 -26.07 -14.52 3.01
CA MET A 139 -24.98 -15.51 3.11
C MET A 139 -25.49 -16.92 2.86
N ASN A 140 -24.71 -17.72 2.13
CA ASN A 140 -25.07 -19.11 1.89
C ASN A 140 -24.62 -19.99 3.06
N PHE A 141 -25.53 -20.74 3.66
CA PHE A 141 -25.22 -21.68 4.72
C PHE A 141 -25.22 -23.12 4.19
N PHE A 142 -24.16 -23.86 4.49
CA PHE A 142 -24.02 -25.26 4.10
C PHE A 142 -23.81 -26.14 5.32
N VAL A 143 -24.65 -27.16 5.50
CA VAL A 143 -24.56 -28.11 6.62
C VAL A 143 -24.05 -29.44 6.08
N THR A 144 -22.89 -29.87 6.56
CA THR A 144 -22.30 -31.16 6.13
C THR A 144 -23.01 -32.35 6.76
N HIS A 145 -23.36 -32.27 8.06
CA HIS A 145 -24.09 -33.29 8.81
C HIS A 145 -24.99 -32.62 9.86
N GLY A 146 -26.16 -33.20 10.16
CA GLY A 146 -27.09 -32.68 11.18
C GLY A 146 -28.11 -31.64 10.67
N ALA A 147 -28.41 -31.63 9.37
CA ALA A 147 -29.34 -30.65 8.78
C ALA A 147 -30.80 -30.77 9.28
N ASP A 148 -31.19 -31.94 9.81
CA ASP A 148 -32.54 -32.22 10.32
C ASP A 148 -32.69 -31.97 11.83
N LEU A 149 -31.67 -31.41 12.49
CA LEU A 149 -31.74 -31.13 13.93
C LEU A 149 -32.82 -30.07 14.21
N PRO A 150 -33.74 -30.32 15.17
CA PRO A 150 -34.73 -29.32 15.55
C PRO A 150 -34.06 -28.21 16.35
N ILE A 151 -34.36 -26.96 16.02
CA ILE A 151 -33.88 -25.77 16.73
C ILE A 151 -35.06 -25.09 17.41
N VAL A 152 -34.84 -24.76 18.68
CA VAL A 152 -35.71 -23.86 19.44
C VAL A 152 -34.84 -22.70 19.88
N ALA A 153 -34.95 -21.58 19.17
CA ALA A 153 -34.19 -20.40 19.51
C ALA A 153 -34.96 -19.11 19.21
N LYS A 154 -34.75 -18.13 20.08
CA LYS A 154 -35.23 -16.76 19.95
C LYS A 154 -34.04 -15.84 20.16
N PHE A 155 -33.69 -15.10 19.11
CA PHE A 155 -32.56 -14.16 19.13
C PHE A 155 -33.05 -12.76 18.79
N GLU A 156 -32.79 -11.81 19.69
CA GLU A 156 -33.09 -10.39 19.50
C GLU A 156 -31.78 -9.60 19.58
N ASP A 157 -31.51 -8.75 18.58
CA ASP A 157 -30.35 -7.84 18.52
C ASP A 157 -28.99 -8.51 18.78
N LYS A 158 -28.79 -9.70 18.19
CA LYS A 158 -27.55 -10.48 18.31
C LYS A 158 -26.77 -10.47 17.01
N ALA A 159 -25.44 -10.41 17.14
CA ALA A 159 -24.54 -10.59 16.00
C ALA A 159 -24.70 -12.00 15.43
N LEU A 160 -24.52 -12.15 14.12
CA LEU A 160 -24.64 -13.45 13.47
C LEU A 160 -23.71 -14.50 14.10
N ARG A 161 -22.49 -14.10 14.50
CA ARG A 161 -21.57 -15.00 15.23
C ARG A 161 -22.19 -15.57 16.49
N GLU A 162 -22.84 -14.73 17.31
CA GLU A 162 -23.47 -15.17 18.55
C GLU A 162 -24.64 -16.12 18.29
N ILE A 163 -25.41 -15.86 17.23
CA ILE A 163 -26.49 -16.73 16.79
C ILE A 163 -25.93 -18.09 16.38
N LEU A 164 -24.88 -18.11 15.54
CA LEU A 164 -24.22 -19.33 15.08
C LEU A 164 -23.59 -20.11 16.24
N ASP A 165 -22.90 -19.44 17.17
CA ASP A 165 -22.33 -20.09 18.36
C ASP A 165 -23.43 -20.71 19.22
N ALA A 166 -24.51 -19.97 19.49
CA ALA A 166 -25.62 -20.44 20.31
C ALA A 166 -26.36 -21.64 19.70
N ILE A 167 -26.55 -21.68 18.37
CA ILE A 167 -27.20 -22.82 17.71
C ILE A 167 -26.26 -24.01 17.51
N THR A 168 -24.94 -23.80 17.42
CA THR A 168 -23.97 -24.88 17.16
C THR A 168 -23.46 -25.56 18.43
N GLN A 169 -23.35 -24.81 19.53
CA GLN A 169 -22.84 -25.28 20.82
C GLN A 169 -23.60 -26.50 21.39
N PRO A 170 -24.95 -26.55 21.38
CA PRO A 170 -25.69 -27.71 21.88
C PRO A 170 -25.43 -28.99 21.09
N TYR A 171 -25.10 -28.88 19.80
CA TYR A 171 -24.96 -30.03 18.88
C TYR A 171 -23.50 -30.38 18.56
N SER A 172 -22.53 -29.77 19.27
CA SER A 172 -21.08 -29.98 19.01
C SER A 172 -20.68 -29.74 17.54
N LEU A 173 -21.33 -28.77 16.91
CA LEU A 173 -20.99 -28.31 15.57
C LEU A 173 -20.00 -27.15 15.67
N ALA A 174 -19.15 -27.01 14.67
CA ALA A 174 -18.35 -25.82 14.42
C ALA A 174 -18.73 -25.23 13.08
N TRP A 175 -18.63 -23.91 12.98
CA TRP A 175 -18.85 -23.19 11.74
C TRP A 175 -17.54 -22.55 11.25
N ALA A 176 -17.40 -22.47 9.93
CA ALA A 176 -16.27 -21.82 9.27
C ALA A 176 -16.79 -20.99 8.11
N VAL A 177 -16.17 -19.82 7.88
CA VAL A 177 -16.58 -18.90 6.82
C VAL A 177 -15.53 -18.87 5.75
N LYS A 178 -15.96 -19.03 4.50
CA LYS A 178 -15.10 -18.94 3.31
C LYS A 178 -15.80 -18.07 2.27
N GLY A 179 -15.42 -16.80 2.20
CA GLY A 179 -16.07 -15.83 1.33
C GLY A 179 -17.51 -15.58 1.76
N ASN A 180 -18.49 -15.89 0.89
CA ASN A 180 -19.93 -15.73 1.17
C ASN A 180 -20.62 -17.03 1.62
N VAL A 181 -19.85 -18.05 2.00
CA VAL A 181 -20.36 -19.35 2.41
C VAL A 181 -19.95 -19.65 3.85
N VAL A 182 -20.95 -19.96 4.69
CA VAL A 182 -20.79 -20.44 6.06
C VAL A 182 -21.02 -21.95 6.07
N THR A 183 -19.99 -22.71 6.40
CA THR A 183 -20.06 -24.17 6.47
C THR A 183 -20.15 -24.63 7.91
N LEU A 184 -21.15 -25.46 8.23
CA LEU A 184 -21.33 -26.11 9.53
C LEU A 184 -20.88 -27.58 9.44
N SER A 185 -20.01 -27.98 10.37
CA SER A 185 -19.43 -29.33 10.43
C SER A 185 -19.27 -29.84 11.86
N PRO A 186 -19.35 -31.16 12.10
CA PRO A 186 -19.13 -31.73 13.43
C PRO A 186 -17.67 -31.51 13.90
N VAL A 187 -17.49 -31.17 15.17
CA VAL A 187 -16.15 -31.09 15.78
C VAL A 187 -15.64 -32.50 16.08
N TRP A 188 -14.83 -33.06 15.18
CA TRP A 188 -14.15 -34.33 15.44
C TRP A 188 -12.95 -34.10 16.37
N ARG A 189 -13.09 -34.45 17.66
CA ARG A 189 -11.93 -34.57 18.56
C ARG A 189 -11.14 -35.81 18.18
N THR A 190 -10.15 -35.68 17.29
CA THR A 190 -9.21 -36.77 17.02
C THR A 190 -8.30 -36.97 18.24
N ARG A 191 -8.57 -38.04 18.98
CA ARG A 191 -7.71 -38.57 20.04
C ARG A 191 -6.41 -39.03 19.39
N THR A 192 -5.35 -38.23 19.48
CA THR A 192 -4.00 -38.67 19.08
C THR A 192 -3.52 -39.72 20.08
N TRP A 193 -3.40 -40.98 19.65
CA TRP A 193 -2.68 -42.01 20.41
C TRP A 193 -1.18 -41.70 20.33
N ARG A 194 -0.52 -41.81 21.48
CA ARG A 194 0.92 -41.55 21.66
C ARG A 194 1.70 -42.84 21.49
#